data_AF-A0A7K1WZZ1-F1
#
_entry.id   AF-A0A7K1WZZ1-F1
#
_cell.length_a   1.000
_cell.length_b   1.000
_cell.length_c   1.000
_cell.angle_alpha   90.00
_cell.angle_beta   90.00
_cell.angle_gamma   90.00
#
_symmetry.space_group_name_H-M   'P 1'
#
loop_
_entity.id
_entity.type
_entity.pdbx_description
1 polymer ?
#
loop_
_entity_poly.entity_id
_entity_poly.type
_entity_poly.pdbx_seq_one_letter_code
_entity_poly.pdbx_strand_id
1 'polypeptide(L)'
;MQTSNFKLITIAEIKTQYPFLIEDEKFDYFDEWEDEDFFLVSEEDANFDGNFYLDIYEDKEKKWLAKLLNLPAKKIEEIRIEGILINGNFSASGSIINAEGDYGPYVFIKGNVSCQSLLLGGANVEIKGNVTAKEVVMTYYNHGNFNCSGSINSPVFIVTDHNTAFAERKNDLFYYNDRADDVDPKDECEYDDETDDEIISNELRKLLDNPLIETFEELEEFLKRGELVLKQSNPPVKSYDYWKQFAILNYRGLKLVPLQYRTKELCDEVVNASPYAIPFVPLEFITAELCEKLVIKNGFAISQIPDQFITKEICFLAAKSGTVITLIPEEYYSEELILMVFKNGRNEPDINDVPSVFITENLLEEYVKIGKGLWLDKACKQNGIEKLNVLKRVIDSGIEYLENIFGNHFSKETADYAFTLYKNQEKWNQYVQKFKKKFERIGLNEYL
;
A
#
# COMPACT_ATOMS: atom_id res chain seq x y z
N MET A 1 8.54 5.61 -39.70
CA MET A 1 7.94 6.95 -39.91
C MET A 1 6.76 7.03 -38.96
N GLN A 2 6.77 7.97 -38.02
CA GLN A 2 5.68 8.17 -37.07
C GLN A 2 4.44 8.68 -37.85
N THR A 3 3.35 7.93 -37.80
CA THR A 3 2.07 8.27 -38.47
C THR A 3 0.95 8.30 -37.44
N SER A 4 1.18 8.95 -36.30
CA SER A 4 0.14 9.05 -35.27
C SER A 4 -0.93 10.04 -35.74
N ASN A 5 -1.90 9.55 -36.51
CA ASN A 5 -3.05 10.29 -37.04
C ASN A 5 -4.14 10.54 -35.97
N PHE A 6 -3.77 10.54 -34.69
CA PHE A 6 -4.72 10.67 -33.59
C PHE A 6 -5.38 12.04 -33.57
N LYS A 7 -6.69 12.05 -33.37
CA LYS A 7 -7.52 13.25 -33.21
C LYS A 7 -8.44 13.10 -32.02
N LEU A 8 -8.83 14.23 -31.45
CA LEU A 8 -9.90 14.25 -30.47
C LEU A 8 -11.24 14.32 -31.21
N ILE A 9 -12.12 13.38 -30.91
CA ILE A 9 -13.50 13.30 -31.43
C ILE A 9 -14.43 13.27 -30.23
N THR A 10 -15.52 14.02 -30.26
CA THR A 10 -16.46 14.07 -29.13
C THR A 10 -17.20 12.75 -28.96
N ILE A 11 -17.62 12.43 -27.74
CA ILE A 11 -18.39 11.22 -27.46
C ILE A 11 -19.71 11.21 -28.24
N ALA A 12 -20.36 12.37 -28.43
CA ALA A 12 -21.54 12.48 -29.31
C ALA A 12 -21.26 11.98 -30.74
N GLU A 13 -20.12 12.35 -31.31
CA GLU A 13 -19.69 11.91 -32.63
C GLU A 13 -19.32 10.42 -32.65
N ILE A 14 -18.66 9.91 -31.60
CA ILE A 14 -18.35 8.49 -31.43
C ILE A 14 -19.63 7.64 -31.41
N LYS A 15 -20.60 7.99 -30.55
CA LYS A 15 -21.89 7.30 -30.44
C LYS A 15 -22.63 7.24 -31.79
N THR A 16 -22.49 8.29 -32.60
CA THR A 16 -23.11 8.37 -33.93
C THR A 16 -22.36 7.54 -34.98
N GLN A 17 -21.03 7.59 -35.01
CA GLN A 17 -20.20 6.94 -36.03
C GLN A 17 -19.96 5.45 -35.75
N TYR A 18 -19.92 5.07 -34.47
CA TYR A 18 -19.62 3.73 -33.99
C TYR A 18 -20.70 3.23 -33.03
N PRO A 19 -21.97 3.13 -33.48
CA PRO A 19 -23.10 2.81 -32.59
C PRO A 19 -22.98 1.44 -31.92
N PHE A 20 -22.23 0.51 -32.50
CA PHE A 20 -21.98 -0.81 -31.92
C PHE A 20 -21.18 -0.75 -30.61
N LEU A 21 -20.44 0.33 -30.33
CA LEU A 21 -19.73 0.48 -29.06
C LEU A 21 -20.69 0.64 -27.89
N ILE A 22 -21.86 1.26 -28.12
CA ILE A 22 -22.89 1.46 -27.09
C ILE A 22 -23.56 0.12 -26.71
N GLU A 23 -23.41 -0.91 -27.54
CA GLU A 23 -23.92 -2.27 -27.25
C GLU A 23 -22.97 -3.02 -26.30
N ASP A 24 -21.74 -2.55 -26.10
CA ASP A 24 -20.80 -3.10 -25.15
C ASP A 24 -21.14 -2.61 -23.73
N GLU A 25 -21.42 -3.54 -22.82
CA GLU A 25 -21.76 -3.22 -21.43
C GLU A 25 -20.62 -2.48 -20.69
N LYS A 26 -19.39 -2.51 -21.20
CA LYS A 26 -18.23 -1.81 -20.64
C LYS A 26 -18.04 -0.40 -21.21
N PHE A 27 -18.77 -0.04 -22.26
CA PHE A 27 -18.77 1.33 -22.78
C PHE A 27 -19.58 2.22 -21.83
N ASP A 28 -18.94 3.26 -21.28
CA ASP A 28 -19.55 4.16 -20.29
C ASP A 28 -20.15 3.41 -19.09
N TYR A 29 -19.38 2.45 -18.53
CA TYR A 29 -19.85 1.51 -17.51
C TYR A 29 -20.51 2.16 -16.27
N PHE A 30 -20.13 3.40 -15.95
CA PHE A 30 -20.67 4.15 -14.82
C PHE A 30 -21.74 5.20 -15.20
N ASP A 31 -22.06 5.34 -16.49
CA ASP A 31 -22.96 6.38 -17.03
C ASP A 31 -22.54 7.81 -16.60
N GLU A 32 -21.23 8.10 -16.67
CA GLU A 32 -20.63 9.36 -16.16
C GLU A 32 -20.02 10.23 -17.28
N TRP A 33 -20.05 9.77 -18.52
CA TRP A 33 -19.46 10.49 -19.64
C TRP A 33 -20.42 11.53 -20.22
N GLU A 34 -19.90 12.73 -20.46
CA GLU A 34 -20.64 13.80 -21.11
C GLU A 34 -20.43 13.74 -22.63
N ASP A 35 -21.44 14.12 -23.41
CA ASP A 35 -21.38 14.05 -24.87
C ASP A 35 -20.31 14.98 -25.47
N GLU A 36 -19.89 16.01 -24.72
CA GLU A 36 -18.80 16.93 -25.05
C GLU A 36 -17.39 16.41 -24.66
N ASP A 37 -17.30 15.35 -23.87
CA ASP A 37 -16.02 14.68 -23.57
C ASP A 37 -15.46 14.00 -24.84
N PHE A 38 -14.20 13.57 -24.80
CA PHE A 38 -13.47 13.17 -26.01
C PHE A 38 -12.99 11.73 -26.00
N PHE A 39 -12.84 11.17 -27.21
CA PHE A 39 -12.03 10.01 -27.50
C PHE A 39 -10.78 10.43 -28.29
N LEU A 40 -9.67 9.73 -28.04
CA LEU A 40 -8.48 9.76 -28.88
C LEU A 40 -8.64 8.75 -30.03
N VAL A 41 -8.83 9.24 -31.26
CA VAL A 41 -9.25 8.41 -32.40
C VAL A 41 -8.22 8.36 -33.51
N SER A 42 -7.94 7.17 -34.02
CA SER A 42 -7.34 6.92 -35.33
C SER A 42 -8.33 6.18 -36.24
N GLU A 43 -8.70 6.81 -37.35
CA GLU A 43 -9.63 6.24 -38.35
C GLU A 43 -8.99 5.14 -39.23
N GLU A 44 -7.66 5.02 -39.17
CA GLU A 44 -6.87 4.06 -39.93
C GLU A 44 -5.84 3.39 -39.01
N ASP A 45 -4.94 2.60 -39.60
CA ASP A 45 -3.80 1.99 -38.90
C ASP A 45 -2.95 3.06 -38.18
N ALA A 46 -2.66 2.80 -36.91
CA ALA A 46 -1.86 3.67 -36.06
C ALA A 46 -0.47 3.05 -35.82
N ASN A 47 0.59 3.84 -36.03
CA ASN A 47 1.97 3.45 -35.73
C ASN A 47 2.60 4.46 -34.79
N PHE A 48 3.06 3.99 -33.63
CA PHE A 48 3.68 4.78 -32.58
C PHE A 48 5.12 4.32 -32.30
N ASP A 49 6.03 5.27 -32.16
CA ASP A 49 7.43 4.99 -31.82
C ASP A 49 7.66 5.25 -30.32
N GLY A 50 7.97 4.20 -29.58
CA GLY A 50 8.12 4.19 -28.13
C GLY A 50 6.94 3.53 -27.39
N ASN A 51 6.87 3.80 -26.09
CA ASN A 51 5.79 3.32 -25.23
C ASN A 51 4.53 4.17 -25.41
N PHE A 52 3.38 3.50 -25.49
CA PHE A 52 2.07 4.14 -25.56
C PHE A 52 1.32 3.92 -24.25
N TYR A 53 0.99 5.02 -23.56
CA TYR A 53 0.38 4.99 -22.23
C TYR A 53 -1.13 5.16 -22.34
N LEU A 54 -1.86 4.29 -21.67
CA LEU A 54 -3.31 4.30 -21.55
C LEU A 54 -3.79 5.06 -20.30
N ASP A 55 -2.90 5.33 -19.33
CA ASP A 55 -3.21 6.05 -18.09
C ASP A 55 -3.44 7.56 -18.32
N ILE A 56 -4.31 7.92 -19.27
CA ILE A 56 -4.53 9.28 -19.77
C ILE A 56 -5.20 10.21 -18.74
N TYR A 57 -5.54 9.69 -17.56
CA TYR A 57 -6.00 10.47 -16.41
C TYR A 57 -4.83 11.01 -15.56
N GLU A 58 -3.67 10.35 -15.61
CA GLU A 58 -2.50 10.68 -14.82
C GLU A 58 -1.79 11.94 -15.33
N ASP A 59 -1.34 12.79 -14.40
CA ASP A 59 -0.73 14.09 -14.72
C ASP A 59 0.48 13.99 -15.66
N LYS A 60 1.29 12.94 -15.50
CA LYS A 60 2.49 12.71 -16.30
C LYS A 60 2.12 12.29 -17.72
N GLU A 61 1.19 11.36 -17.86
CA GLU A 61 0.72 10.82 -19.13
C GLU A 61 -0.14 11.84 -19.89
N LYS A 62 -0.95 12.66 -19.22
CA LYS A 62 -1.61 13.83 -19.82
C LYS A 62 -0.61 14.78 -20.47
N LYS A 63 0.47 15.12 -19.77
CA LYS A 63 1.54 15.99 -20.32
C LYS A 63 2.27 15.35 -21.51
N TRP A 64 2.41 14.03 -21.52
CA TRP A 64 2.92 13.29 -22.67
C TRP A 64 1.95 13.36 -23.85
N LEU A 65 0.66 13.12 -23.61
CA LEU A 65 -0.39 13.16 -24.62
C LEU A 65 -0.56 14.56 -25.23
N ALA A 66 -0.44 15.62 -24.43
CA ALA A 66 -0.45 17.00 -24.92
C ALA A 66 0.63 17.24 -25.99
N LYS A 67 1.84 16.69 -25.78
CA LYS A 67 2.93 16.80 -26.77
C LYS A 67 2.61 16.01 -28.03
N LEU A 68 2.03 14.82 -27.89
CA LEU A 68 1.59 13.99 -29.02
C LEU A 68 0.54 14.71 -29.88
N LEU A 69 -0.40 15.40 -29.24
CA LEU A 69 -1.48 16.15 -29.89
C LEU A 69 -1.08 17.57 -30.31
N ASN A 70 0.17 17.99 -30.05
CA ASN A 70 0.64 19.36 -30.25
C ASN A 70 -0.27 20.42 -29.57
N LEU A 71 -0.69 20.14 -28.34
CA LEU A 71 -1.52 21.00 -27.50
C LEU A 71 -0.70 21.61 -26.34
N PRO A 72 -1.03 22.83 -25.88
CA PRO A 72 -0.48 23.36 -24.64
C PRO A 72 -0.85 22.48 -23.44
N ALA A 73 0.07 22.27 -22.49
CA ALA A 73 -0.18 21.44 -21.31
C ALA A 73 -1.39 21.92 -20.49
N LYS A 74 -1.58 23.23 -20.30
CA LYS A 74 -2.78 23.75 -19.62
C LYS A 74 -4.08 23.40 -20.31
N LYS A 75 -4.05 23.25 -21.64
CA LYS A 75 -5.24 22.94 -22.43
C LYS A 75 -5.63 21.47 -22.30
N ILE A 76 -4.66 20.55 -22.17
CA ILE A 76 -4.99 19.12 -21.98
C ILE A 76 -5.62 18.87 -20.60
N GLU A 77 -5.26 19.67 -19.58
CA GLU A 77 -5.82 19.57 -18.23
C GLU A 77 -7.32 19.91 -18.18
N GLU A 78 -7.81 20.69 -19.14
CA GLU A 78 -9.22 21.07 -19.29
C GLU A 78 -10.01 20.09 -20.18
N ILE A 79 -9.33 19.13 -20.81
CA ILE A 79 -9.94 18.17 -21.73
C ILE A 79 -10.09 16.83 -21.01
N ARG A 80 -11.33 16.35 -20.92
CA ARG A 80 -11.66 15.01 -20.45
C ARG A 80 -11.65 14.05 -21.63
N ILE A 81 -10.78 13.05 -21.57
CA ILE A 81 -10.62 12.01 -22.59
C ILE A 81 -10.97 10.68 -21.94
N GLU A 82 -12.01 10.03 -22.42
CA GLU A 82 -12.60 8.84 -21.80
C GLU A 82 -12.33 7.54 -22.56
N GLY A 83 -11.85 7.66 -23.81
CA GLY A 83 -11.57 6.49 -24.60
C GLY A 83 -10.54 6.68 -25.69
N ILE A 84 -10.09 5.55 -26.21
CA ILE A 84 -9.13 5.44 -27.31
C ILE A 84 -9.74 4.51 -28.35
N LEU A 85 -9.89 4.99 -29.59
CA LEU A 85 -10.45 4.22 -30.69
C LEU A 85 -9.44 4.13 -31.84
N ILE A 86 -9.12 2.92 -32.27
CA ILE A 86 -8.29 2.67 -33.46
C ILE A 86 -9.10 1.79 -34.43
N ASN A 87 -9.59 2.39 -35.51
CA ASN A 87 -10.38 1.73 -36.56
C ASN A 87 -9.49 0.97 -37.58
N GLY A 88 -8.38 0.41 -37.10
CA GLY A 88 -7.36 -0.27 -37.90
C GLY A 88 -6.43 -1.09 -37.01
N ASN A 89 -5.26 -1.45 -37.55
CA ASN A 89 -4.19 -2.08 -36.78
C ASN A 89 -3.47 -1.05 -35.90
N PHE A 90 -2.95 -1.49 -34.76
CA PHE A 90 -2.12 -0.66 -33.90
C PHE A 90 -0.73 -1.28 -33.72
N SER A 91 0.31 -0.50 -34.01
CA SER A 91 1.70 -0.91 -33.75
C SER A 91 2.38 0.12 -32.86
N ALA A 92 2.96 -0.34 -31.75
CA ALA A 92 3.90 0.41 -30.93
C ALA A 92 5.29 -0.23 -31.04
N SER A 93 6.35 0.57 -31.24
CA SER A 93 7.72 0.01 -31.23
C SER A 93 8.17 -0.39 -29.82
N GLY A 94 7.61 0.27 -28.78
CA GLY A 94 7.72 -0.08 -27.36
C GLY A 94 6.45 -0.75 -26.82
N SER A 95 6.21 -0.59 -25.52
CA SER A 95 5.10 -1.25 -24.81
C SER A 95 3.80 -0.45 -24.86
N ILE A 96 2.66 -1.13 -24.75
CA ILE A 96 1.35 -0.51 -24.50
C ILE A 96 1.03 -0.74 -23.02
N ILE A 97 0.77 0.33 -22.27
CA ILE A 97 0.85 0.31 -20.79
C ILE A 97 -0.38 0.98 -20.19
N ASN A 98 -1.12 0.25 -19.36
CA ASN A 98 -2.02 0.76 -18.34
C ASN A 98 -1.46 0.33 -16.97
N ALA A 99 -0.72 1.23 -16.35
CA ALA A 99 -0.02 1.03 -15.09
C ALA A 99 -0.90 1.28 -13.86
N GLU A 100 -2.03 1.95 -14.04
CA GLU A 100 -3.06 2.07 -13.02
C GLU A 100 -3.94 0.82 -13.01
N GLY A 101 -4.09 0.20 -11.83
CA GLY A 101 -4.88 -1.01 -11.63
C GLY A 101 -6.35 -0.73 -11.40
N ASP A 102 -6.69 0.41 -10.79
CA ASP A 102 -8.06 0.70 -10.36
C ASP A 102 -8.96 1.25 -11.48
N TYR A 103 -8.39 1.92 -12.48
CA TYR A 103 -9.15 2.57 -13.55
C TYR A 103 -8.33 2.73 -14.84
N GLY A 104 -9.03 3.06 -15.93
CA GLY A 104 -8.43 3.38 -17.22
C GLY A 104 -9.49 3.70 -18.27
N PRO A 105 -9.08 4.20 -19.45
CA PRO A 105 -10.03 4.58 -20.49
C PRO A 105 -10.67 3.34 -21.12
N TYR A 106 -11.78 3.55 -21.83
CA TYR A 106 -12.28 2.52 -22.75
C TYR A 106 -11.43 2.49 -24.02
N VAL A 107 -10.87 1.34 -24.36
CA VAL A 107 -9.97 1.18 -25.51
C VAL A 107 -10.59 0.20 -26.49
N PHE A 108 -10.80 0.64 -27.72
CA PHE A 108 -11.26 -0.21 -28.81
C PHE A 108 -10.27 -0.21 -29.97
N ILE A 109 -9.80 -1.40 -30.36
CA ILE A 109 -8.92 -1.60 -31.51
C ILE A 109 -9.55 -2.64 -32.44
N LYS A 110 -9.92 -2.21 -33.64
CA LYS A 110 -10.57 -3.07 -34.63
C LYS A 110 -9.64 -4.13 -35.23
N GLY A 111 -8.38 -3.78 -35.41
CA GLY A 111 -7.39 -4.61 -36.09
C GLY A 111 -6.47 -5.37 -35.14
N ASN A 112 -5.32 -5.76 -35.68
CA ASN A 112 -4.27 -6.43 -34.92
C ASN A 112 -3.44 -5.43 -34.12
N VAL A 113 -2.89 -5.90 -33.00
CA VAL A 113 -1.95 -5.14 -32.17
C VAL A 113 -0.57 -5.77 -32.22
N SER A 114 0.46 -4.94 -32.41
CA SER A 114 1.87 -5.33 -32.32
C SER A 114 2.61 -4.40 -31.38
N CYS A 115 3.31 -4.95 -30.37
CA CYS A 115 4.06 -4.16 -29.39
C CYS A 115 5.30 -4.91 -28.86
N GLN A 116 6.10 -4.23 -28.05
CA GLN A 116 7.14 -4.88 -27.24
C GLN A 116 6.49 -5.76 -26.18
N SER A 117 5.75 -5.14 -25.26
CA SER A 117 4.94 -5.78 -24.23
C SER A 117 3.58 -5.10 -24.13
N LEU A 118 2.59 -5.82 -23.61
CA LEU A 118 1.26 -5.30 -23.31
C LEU A 118 1.01 -5.49 -21.82
N LEU A 119 0.85 -4.38 -21.09
CA LEU A 119 0.48 -4.38 -19.68
C LEU A 119 -0.90 -3.71 -19.54
N LEU A 120 -1.88 -4.44 -19.01
CA LEU A 120 -3.24 -3.94 -18.80
C LEU A 120 -3.64 -4.07 -17.32
N GLY A 121 -4.06 -2.96 -16.73
CA GLY A 121 -4.59 -2.85 -15.37
C GLY A 121 -6.10 -2.54 -15.43
N GLY A 122 -6.52 -1.41 -14.87
CA GLY A 122 -7.93 -1.03 -14.69
C GLY A 122 -8.71 -0.60 -15.94
N ALA A 123 -8.11 -0.54 -17.12
CA ALA A 123 -8.79 -0.15 -18.35
C ALA A 123 -9.73 -1.24 -18.88
N ASN A 124 -10.78 -0.82 -19.62
CA ASN A 124 -11.61 -1.74 -20.40
C ASN A 124 -11.11 -1.77 -21.85
N VAL A 125 -10.53 -2.89 -22.28
CA VAL A 125 -9.80 -3.02 -23.55
C VAL A 125 -10.41 -4.10 -24.44
N GLU A 126 -10.83 -3.70 -25.64
CA GLU A 126 -11.43 -4.53 -26.67
C GLU A 126 -10.54 -4.55 -27.93
N ILE A 127 -9.91 -5.69 -28.19
CA ILE A 127 -9.09 -5.91 -29.40
C ILE A 127 -9.76 -6.97 -30.26
N LYS A 128 -10.26 -6.57 -31.44
CA LYS A 128 -10.97 -7.50 -32.34
C LYS A 128 -10.04 -8.35 -33.21
N GLY A 129 -8.76 -7.99 -33.33
CA GLY A 129 -7.73 -8.75 -34.03
C GLY A 129 -6.82 -9.57 -33.10
N ASN A 130 -5.67 -9.98 -33.64
CA ASN A 130 -4.63 -10.69 -32.88
C ASN A 130 -3.74 -9.71 -32.12
N VAL A 131 -3.26 -10.11 -30.95
CA VAL A 131 -2.18 -9.42 -30.22
C VAL A 131 -0.87 -10.15 -30.49
N THR A 132 0.17 -9.42 -30.87
CA THR A 132 1.53 -9.93 -31.03
C THR A 132 2.49 -9.08 -30.20
N ALA A 133 2.90 -9.59 -29.03
CA ALA A 133 3.91 -8.96 -28.19
C ALA A 133 5.26 -9.67 -28.36
N LYS A 134 6.35 -8.90 -28.36
CA LYS A 134 7.72 -9.45 -28.47
C LYS A 134 8.18 -10.13 -27.19
N GLU A 135 7.66 -9.75 -26.02
CA GLU A 135 8.03 -10.33 -24.72
C GLU A 135 6.82 -10.81 -23.91
N VAL A 136 6.12 -9.87 -23.27
CA VAL A 136 5.14 -10.17 -22.22
C VAL A 136 3.80 -9.56 -22.58
N VAL A 137 2.74 -10.35 -22.45
CA VAL A 137 1.39 -9.85 -22.23
C VAL A 137 1.06 -10.11 -20.77
N MET A 138 0.73 -9.08 -20.00
CA MET A 138 0.35 -9.21 -18.61
C MET A 138 -0.91 -8.40 -18.35
N THR A 139 -1.90 -9.03 -17.73
CA THR A 139 -3.10 -8.35 -17.25
C THR A 139 -3.24 -8.60 -15.76
N TYR A 140 -3.42 -7.53 -14.99
CA TYR A 140 -3.36 -7.60 -13.53
C TYR A 140 -4.46 -6.75 -12.90
N TYR A 141 -4.93 -7.20 -11.72
CA TYR A 141 -5.89 -6.49 -10.87
C TYR A 141 -7.32 -6.39 -11.43
N ASN A 142 -8.33 -6.59 -10.58
CA ASN A 142 -9.66 -7.03 -11.04
C ASN A 142 -10.63 -5.92 -11.47
N HIS A 143 -10.21 -4.66 -11.47
CA HIS A 143 -11.07 -3.53 -11.86
C HIS A 143 -11.15 -3.34 -13.38
N GLY A 144 -10.19 -3.86 -14.15
CA GLY A 144 -10.17 -3.79 -15.60
C GLY A 144 -10.80 -4.98 -16.32
N ASN A 145 -10.90 -4.86 -17.64
CA ASN A 145 -11.33 -5.94 -18.53
C ASN A 145 -10.48 -5.94 -19.80
N PHE A 146 -10.09 -7.12 -20.26
CA PHE A 146 -9.44 -7.30 -21.54
C PHE A 146 -10.11 -8.40 -22.34
N ASN A 147 -10.60 -8.07 -23.53
CA ASN A 147 -11.17 -9.01 -24.47
C ASN A 147 -10.42 -8.98 -25.80
N CYS A 148 -9.79 -10.10 -26.15
CA CYS A 148 -9.16 -10.32 -27.44
C CYS A 148 -9.98 -11.31 -28.27
N SER A 149 -10.64 -10.83 -29.33
CA SER A 149 -11.39 -11.74 -30.22
C SER A 149 -10.48 -12.62 -31.08
N GLY A 150 -9.19 -12.31 -31.17
CA GLY A 150 -8.17 -13.07 -31.88
C GLY A 150 -7.25 -13.89 -30.98
N SER A 151 -6.07 -14.21 -31.50
CA SER A 151 -5.03 -14.92 -30.77
C SER A 151 -4.09 -13.97 -30.02
N ILE A 152 -3.72 -14.30 -28.79
CA ILE A 152 -2.63 -13.65 -28.05
C ILE A 152 -1.33 -14.41 -28.31
N ASN A 153 -0.39 -13.79 -29.02
CA ASN A 153 0.91 -14.36 -29.39
C ASN A 153 2.01 -13.61 -28.65
N SER A 154 2.67 -14.27 -27.69
CA SER A 154 3.78 -13.70 -26.92
C SER A 154 4.63 -14.80 -26.28
N PRO A 155 5.94 -14.62 -26.08
CA PRO A 155 6.74 -15.59 -25.32
C PRO A 155 6.18 -15.89 -23.93
N VAL A 156 5.72 -14.86 -23.21
CA VAL A 156 5.15 -14.94 -21.86
C VAL A 156 3.76 -14.32 -21.84
N PHE A 157 2.78 -15.01 -21.25
CA PHE A 157 1.44 -14.47 -21.03
C PHE A 157 0.96 -14.76 -19.61
N ILE A 158 0.61 -13.71 -18.87
CA ILE A 158 0.25 -13.75 -17.45
C ILE A 158 -1.12 -13.06 -17.27
N VAL A 159 -2.03 -13.73 -16.58
CA VAL A 159 -3.28 -13.18 -16.06
C VAL A 159 -3.26 -13.40 -14.54
N THR A 160 -3.35 -12.31 -13.78
CA THR A 160 -3.31 -12.32 -12.31
C THR A 160 -4.40 -11.40 -11.75
N ASP A 161 -5.44 -11.99 -11.17
CA ASP A 161 -6.64 -11.33 -10.68
C ASP A 161 -7.26 -10.36 -11.71
N HIS A 162 -7.28 -10.67 -13.00
CA HIS A 162 -7.82 -9.77 -14.03
C HIS A 162 -8.92 -10.44 -14.87
N ASN A 163 -9.89 -9.66 -15.35
CA ASN A 163 -10.94 -10.17 -16.22
C ASN A 163 -10.47 -10.21 -17.68
N THR A 164 -9.78 -11.30 -18.05
CA THR A 164 -9.19 -11.48 -19.37
C THR A 164 -9.85 -12.60 -20.16
N ALA A 165 -10.41 -12.26 -21.32
CA ALA A 165 -11.01 -13.18 -22.28
C ALA A 165 -10.23 -13.15 -23.62
N PHE A 166 -10.01 -14.32 -24.21
CA PHE A 166 -9.34 -14.43 -25.50
C PHE A 166 -9.79 -15.67 -26.27
N ALA A 167 -9.69 -15.66 -27.60
CA ALA A 167 -10.10 -16.79 -28.42
C ALA A 167 -9.05 -17.90 -28.50
N GLU A 168 -7.77 -17.54 -28.62
CA GLU A 168 -6.64 -18.48 -28.67
C GLU A 168 -5.41 -17.83 -28.02
N ARG A 169 -4.46 -18.63 -27.53
CA ARG A 169 -3.14 -18.16 -27.11
C ARG A 169 -2.03 -18.98 -27.78
N LYS A 170 -0.90 -18.34 -28.08
CA LYS A 170 0.32 -18.96 -28.59
C LYS A 170 1.48 -18.42 -27.79
N ASN A 171 1.85 -19.16 -26.75
CA ASN A 171 2.90 -18.79 -25.82
C ASN A 171 3.96 -19.88 -25.78
N ASP A 172 5.18 -19.51 -26.14
CA ASP A 172 6.25 -20.48 -26.36
C ASP A 172 7.09 -20.74 -25.11
N LEU A 173 7.06 -19.85 -24.10
CA LEU A 173 7.91 -19.96 -22.90
C LEU A 173 7.13 -20.12 -21.60
N PHE A 174 6.11 -19.30 -21.37
CA PHE A 174 5.40 -19.30 -20.07
C PHE A 174 3.94 -18.86 -20.22
N TYR A 175 3.06 -19.53 -19.48
CA TYR A 175 1.66 -19.15 -19.35
C TYR A 175 1.19 -19.30 -17.91
N TYR A 176 0.52 -18.26 -17.40
CA TYR A 176 -0.14 -18.28 -16.10
C TYR A 176 -1.49 -17.57 -16.18
N ASN A 177 -2.51 -18.16 -15.55
CA ASN A 177 -3.83 -17.58 -15.42
C ASN A 177 -4.51 -18.13 -14.17
N ASP A 178 -4.54 -17.32 -13.12
CA ASP A 178 -5.11 -17.64 -11.81
C ASP A 178 -6.62 -17.94 -11.84
N ARG A 179 -7.31 -17.53 -12.92
CA ARG A 179 -8.75 -17.76 -13.12
C ARG A 179 -9.07 -18.94 -14.04
N ALA A 180 -8.06 -19.64 -14.55
CA ALA A 180 -8.25 -20.79 -15.42
C ALA A 180 -7.67 -22.07 -14.82
N ASP A 181 -8.42 -23.17 -14.95
CA ASP A 181 -8.00 -24.51 -14.52
C ASP A 181 -7.08 -25.20 -15.56
N ASP A 182 -6.19 -24.44 -16.23
CA ASP A 182 -5.33 -24.94 -17.33
C ASP A 182 -3.85 -24.53 -17.21
N VAL A 183 -3.41 -24.09 -16.03
CA VAL A 183 -2.01 -23.82 -15.71
C VAL A 183 -1.21 -25.13 -15.71
N ASP A 184 -0.04 -25.12 -16.36
CA ASP A 184 0.89 -26.26 -16.31
C ASP A 184 1.47 -26.36 -14.89
N PRO A 185 1.49 -27.54 -14.24
CA PRO A 185 2.03 -27.68 -12.88
C PRO A 185 3.45 -27.14 -12.67
N LYS A 186 4.27 -27.06 -13.73
CA LYS A 186 5.62 -26.47 -13.62
C LYS A 186 5.60 -24.93 -13.49
N ASP A 187 4.52 -24.31 -13.95
CA ASP A 187 4.33 -22.86 -14.02
C ASP A 187 3.47 -22.34 -12.84
N GLU A 188 3.02 -23.23 -11.95
CA GLU A 188 2.26 -22.91 -10.73
C GLU A 188 3.04 -21.95 -9.81
N CYS A 189 2.33 -20.95 -9.30
CA CYS A 189 2.82 -20.00 -8.31
C CYS A 189 2.47 -20.48 -6.90
N GLU A 190 3.26 -20.06 -5.91
CA GLU A 190 3.09 -20.46 -4.51
C GLU A 190 2.65 -19.24 -3.68
N TYR A 191 1.66 -19.40 -2.82
CA TYR A 191 1.27 -18.33 -1.89
C TYR A 191 2.07 -18.45 -0.59
N ASP A 192 2.67 -17.35 -0.15
CA ASP A 192 3.43 -17.26 1.09
C ASP A 192 2.54 -16.69 2.21
N ASP A 193 2.10 -17.57 3.12
CA ASP A 193 1.26 -17.20 4.28
C ASP A 193 1.94 -16.20 5.22
N GLU A 194 3.29 -16.11 5.23
CA GLU A 194 4.02 -15.20 6.11
C GLU A 194 4.08 -13.78 5.54
N THR A 195 4.25 -13.65 4.23
CA THR A 195 4.36 -12.33 3.57
C THR A 195 3.07 -11.86 2.92
N ASP A 196 2.05 -12.72 2.80
CA ASP A 196 0.80 -12.47 2.07
C ASP A 196 1.06 -12.18 0.58
N ASP A 197 2.13 -12.78 0.02
CA ASP A 197 2.53 -12.58 -1.37
C ASP A 197 2.32 -13.83 -2.22
N GLU A 198 2.00 -13.62 -3.49
CA GLU A 198 2.06 -14.65 -4.52
C GLU A 198 3.46 -14.71 -5.14
N ILE A 199 4.14 -15.82 -4.89
CA ILE A 199 5.50 -16.10 -5.34
C ILE A 199 5.47 -16.71 -6.74
N ILE A 200 6.11 -16.03 -7.69
CA ILE A 200 6.16 -16.51 -9.07
C ILE A 200 6.98 -17.79 -9.20
N SER A 201 6.55 -18.66 -10.11
CA SER A 201 7.18 -19.96 -10.35
C SER A 201 8.67 -19.85 -10.70
N ASN A 202 9.41 -20.90 -10.36
CA ASN A 202 10.83 -21.02 -10.72
C ASN A 202 11.05 -21.00 -12.23
N GLU A 203 10.08 -21.45 -13.03
CA GLU A 203 10.17 -21.41 -14.49
C GLU A 203 10.12 -19.96 -15.01
N LEU A 204 9.20 -19.13 -14.51
CA LEU A 204 9.18 -17.71 -14.87
C LEU A 204 10.48 -17.00 -14.43
N ARG A 205 10.94 -17.22 -13.20
CA ARG A 205 12.18 -16.60 -12.67
C ARG A 205 13.41 -16.90 -13.53
N LYS A 206 13.51 -18.09 -14.14
CA LYS A 206 14.62 -18.44 -15.04
C LYS A 206 14.66 -17.58 -16.30
N LEU A 207 13.51 -17.09 -16.76
CA LEU A 207 13.36 -16.29 -17.98
C LEU A 207 13.71 -14.80 -17.75
N LEU A 208 13.51 -14.29 -16.54
CA LEU A 208 13.62 -12.87 -16.20
C LEU A 208 15.08 -12.37 -16.13
N ASP A 209 15.36 -11.22 -16.72
CA ASP A 209 16.68 -10.58 -16.70
C ASP A 209 17.17 -10.26 -15.28
N ASN A 210 16.26 -9.76 -14.43
CA ASN A 210 16.55 -9.54 -13.03
C ASN A 210 16.14 -10.78 -12.21
N PRO A 211 17.10 -11.58 -11.69
CA PRO A 211 16.78 -12.78 -10.93
C PRO A 211 16.26 -12.50 -9.51
N LEU A 212 16.24 -11.21 -9.09
CA LEU A 212 15.73 -10.79 -7.79
C LEU A 212 14.20 -10.60 -7.77
N ILE A 213 13.53 -10.71 -8.92
CA ILE A 213 12.07 -10.63 -9.00
C ILE A 213 11.47 -11.93 -8.49
N GLU A 214 10.56 -11.81 -7.54
CA GLU A 214 9.98 -12.91 -6.79
C GLU A 214 8.46 -12.94 -6.81
N THR A 215 7.81 -11.81 -7.12
CA THR A 215 6.35 -11.66 -7.18
C THR A 215 5.91 -11.03 -8.51
N PHE A 216 4.61 -11.13 -8.82
CA PHE A 216 4.03 -10.44 -9.97
C PHE A 216 4.09 -8.91 -9.81
N GLU A 217 3.82 -8.36 -8.62
CA GLU A 217 3.92 -6.92 -8.32
C GLU A 217 5.33 -6.39 -8.68
N GLU A 218 6.39 -7.12 -8.33
CA GLU A 218 7.76 -6.73 -8.65
C GLU A 218 8.06 -6.76 -10.16
N LEU A 219 7.49 -7.71 -10.90
CA LEU A 219 7.60 -7.77 -12.36
C LEU A 219 6.86 -6.61 -13.03
N GLU A 220 5.66 -6.29 -12.55
CA GLU A 220 4.85 -5.18 -13.01
C GLU A 220 5.62 -3.85 -12.94
N GLU A 221 6.37 -3.59 -11.88
CA GLU A 221 7.14 -2.35 -11.72
C GLU A 221 8.13 -2.09 -12.87
N PHE A 222 8.66 -3.15 -13.51
CA PHE A 222 9.48 -3.02 -14.71
C PHE A 222 8.63 -2.85 -15.97
N LEU A 223 7.51 -3.57 -16.09
CA LEU A 223 6.59 -3.46 -17.24
C LEU A 223 5.89 -2.09 -17.30
N LYS A 224 5.53 -1.49 -16.15
CA LYS A 224 4.98 -0.13 -16.01
C LYS A 224 5.95 0.94 -16.54
N ARG A 225 7.25 0.65 -16.52
CA ARG A 225 8.32 1.51 -17.11
C ARG A 225 8.55 1.23 -18.60
N GLY A 226 7.84 0.26 -19.18
CA GLY A 226 7.98 -0.21 -20.56
C GLY A 226 9.31 -0.90 -20.82
N GLU A 227 9.86 -1.56 -19.81
CA GLU A 227 11.17 -2.21 -19.93
C GLU A 227 11.09 -3.57 -20.61
N LEU A 228 12.26 -3.98 -21.11
CA LEU A 228 12.49 -5.37 -21.48
C LEU A 228 12.81 -6.17 -20.22
N VAL A 229 12.10 -7.27 -20.00
CA VAL A 229 12.20 -8.05 -18.76
C VAL A 229 12.73 -9.46 -18.96
N LEU A 230 12.79 -9.96 -20.20
CA LEU A 230 13.29 -11.31 -20.50
C LEU A 230 14.77 -11.28 -20.90
N LYS A 231 15.57 -12.23 -20.39
CA LYS A 231 17.00 -12.38 -20.74
C LYS A 231 17.22 -12.46 -22.25
N GLN A 232 16.37 -13.20 -22.95
CA GLN A 232 16.49 -13.45 -24.39
C GLN A 232 16.38 -12.17 -25.24
N SER A 233 15.75 -11.13 -24.70
CA SER A 233 15.57 -9.85 -25.37
C SER A 233 16.76 -8.92 -25.24
N ASN A 234 17.78 -9.32 -24.47
CA ASN A 234 19.01 -8.57 -24.22
C ASN A 234 18.71 -7.11 -23.78
N PRO A 235 18.03 -6.92 -22.64
CA PRO A 235 17.73 -5.57 -22.13
C PRO A 235 19.01 -4.74 -21.97
N PRO A 236 18.93 -3.41 -22.14
CA PRO A 236 20.07 -2.53 -21.95
C PRO A 236 20.57 -2.58 -20.51
N VAL A 237 21.90 -2.57 -20.34
CA VAL A 237 22.51 -2.51 -19.01
C VAL A 237 22.11 -1.23 -18.31
N LYS A 238 21.59 -1.37 -17.09
CA LYS A 238 21.14 -0.27 -16.22
C LYS A 238 22.31 0.35 -15.48
N SER A 239 22.35 1.69 -15.41
CA SER A 239 23.37 2.42 -14.67
C SER A 239 23.10 2.41 -13.16
N TYR A 240 24.09 2.81 -12.37
CA TYR A 240 23.87 3.07 -10.94
C TYR A 240 22.79 4.13 -10.70
N ASP A 241 22.80 5.22 -11.49
CA ASP A 241 21.79 6.29 -11.35
C ASP A 241 20.38 5.78 -11.59
N TYR A 242 20.19 4.86 -12.55
CA TYR A 242 18.91 4.20 -12.76
C TYR A 242 18.45 3.46 -11.48
N TRP A 243 19.30 2.59 -10.93
CA TRP A 243 18.94 1.80 -9.75
C TRP A 243 18.74 2.66 -8.51
N LYS A 244 19.50 3.74 -8.39
CA LYS A 244 19.30 4.75 -7.35
C LYS A 244 17.91 5.38 -7.46
N GLN A 245 17.50 5.83 -8.65
CA GLN A 245 16.16 6.40 -8.83
C GLN A 245 15.05 5.37 -8.61
N PHE A 246 15.27 4.12 -9.05
CA PHE A 246 14.34 3.01 -8.84
C PHE A 246 14.06 2.79 -7.34
N ALA A 247 15.10 2.72 -6.51
CA ALA A 247 14.97 2.47 -5.07
C ALA A 247 14.50 3.69 -4.25
N ILE A 248 14.72 4.91 -4.73
CA ILE A 248 14.26 6.13 -4.02
C ILE A 248 12.77 6.38 -4.21
N LEU A 249 12.21 6.02 -5.37
CA LEU A 249 10.78 6.19 -5.65
C LEU A 249 9.91 5.27 -4.79
N ASN A 250 10.37 4.06 -4.54
CA ASN A 250 9.72 3.08 -3.68
C ASN A 250 10.78 2.30 -2.90
N TYR A 251 10.71 2.31 -1.57
CA TYR A 251 11.71 1.66 -0.72
C TYR A 251 11.81 0.14 -0.96
N ARG A 252 10.70 -0.50 -1.38
CA ARG A 252 10.69 -1.92 -1.78
C ARG A 252 11.57 -2.18 -3.00
N GLY A 253 11.75 -1.17 -3.85
CA GLY A 253 12.65 -1.24 -5.01
C GLY A 253 14.10 -1.54 -4.64
N LEU A 254 14.53 -1.28 -3.39
CA LEU A 254 15.86 -1.66 -2.92
C LEU A 254 16.11 -3.18 -3.00
N LYS A 255 15.07 -4.00 -2.77
CA LYS A 255 15.13 -5.47 -2.91
C LYS A 255 15.58 -5.88 -4.30
N LEU A 256 15.12 -5.16 -5.33
CA LEU A 256 15.34 -5.46 -6.74
C LEU A 256 16.65 -4.88 -7.29
N VAL A 257 17.36 -4.05 -6.52
CA VAL A 257 18.66 -3.51 -6.91
C VAL A 257 19.72 -4.62 -6.83
N PRO A 258 20.44 -4.95 -7.93
CA PRO A 258 21.53 -5.92 -7.90
C PRO A 258 22.60 -5.52 -6.88
N LEU A 259 23.17 -6.50 -6.16
CA LEU A 259 24.11 -6.26 -5.05
C LEU A 259 25.27 -5.32 -5.42
N GLN A 260 25.78 -5.40 -6.65
CA GLN A 260 26.85 -4.54 -7.16
C GLN A 260 26.48 -3.04 -7.22
N TYR A 261 25.19 -2.71 -7.27
CA TYR A 261 24.67 -1.33 -7.23
C TYR A 261 24.05 -0.98 -5.87
N ARG A 262 23.87 -1.95 -4.98
CA ARG A 262 23.33 -1.77 -3.64
C ARG A 262 24.42 -1.28 -2.69
N THR A 263 24.93 -0.07 -2.93
CA THR A 263 26.00 0.52 -2.12
C THR A 263 25.50 0.95 -0.74
N LYS A 264 26.42 1.14 0.20
CA LYS A 264 26.08 1.67 1.53
C LYS A 264 25.40 3.04 1.43
N GLU A 265 25.88 3.92 0.55
CA GLU A 265 25.31 5.25 0.36
C GLU A 265 23.86 5.19 -0.14
N LEU A 266 23.55 4.29 -1.08
CA LEU A 266 22.18 4.09 -1.54
C LEU A 266 21.29 3.54 -0.42
N CYS A 267 21.76 2.53 0.31
CA CYS A 267 21.02 1.96 1.44
C CYS A 267 20.72 3.02 2.49
N ASP A 268 21.73 3.81 2.89
CA ASP A 268 21.57 4.90 3.85
C ASP A 268 20.54 5.92 3.37
N GLU A 269 20.56 6.30 2.09
CA GLU A 269 19.61 7.27 1.51
C GLU A 269 18.16 6.75 1.57
N VAL A 270 17.91 5.51 1.13
CA VAL A 270 16.58 4.90 1.13
C VAL A 270 16.06 4.67 2.56
N VAL A 271 16.91 4.14 3.45
CA VAL A 271 16.58 3.91 4.86
C VAL A 271 16.25 5.20 5.61
N ASN A 272 17.01 6.27 5.36
CA ASN A 272 16.74 7.57 5.99
C ASN A 272 15.39 8.15 5.54
N ALA A 273 14.93 7.84 4.32
CA ALA A 273 13.60 8.19 3.84
C ALA A 273 12.53 7.28 4.47
N SER A 274 12.73 5.96 4.45
CA SER A 274 11.80 4.95 4.98
C SER A 274 12.54 3.85 5.76
N PRO A 275 12.33 3.74 7.09
CA PRO A 275 12.92 2.66 7.89
C PRO A 275 12.50 1.25 7.44
N TYR A 276 11.37 1.12 6.73
CA TYR A 276 10.88 -0.13 6.15
C TYR A 276 11.78 -0.69 5.04
N ALA A 277 12.82 0.04 4.62
CA ALA A 277 13.82 -0.45 3.69
C ALA A 277 14.86 -1.37 4.33
N ILE A 278 14.99 -1.38 5.67
CA ILE A 278 16.03 -2.13 6.39
C ILE A 278 16.07 -3.62 6.03
N PRO A 279 14.94 -4.34 5.88
CA PRO A 279 14.95 -5.75 5.47
C PRO A 279 15.68 -6.02 4.15
N PHE A 280 15.83 -5.01 3.29
CA PHE A 280 16.51 -5.12 1.98
C PHE A 280 17.98 -4.66 2.00
N VAL A 281 18.46 -4.16 3.14
CA VAL A 281 19.84 -3.68 3.31
C VAL A 281 20.75 -4.86 3.65
N PRO A 282 21.91 -5.00 2.97
CA PRO A 282 22.92 -5.98 3.35
C PRO A 282 23.32 -5.84 4.82
N LEU A 283 23.37 -6.96 5.54
CA LEU A 283 23.57 -6.97 7.00
C LEU A 283 24.87 -6.27 7.42
N GLU A 284 25.91 -6.34 6.58
CA GLU A 284 27.20 -5.66 6.79
C GLU A 284 27.12 -4.13 6.79
N PHE A 285 26.05 -3.54 6.26
CA PHE A 285 25.82 -2.09 6.28
C PHE A 285 24.94 -1.64 7.44
N ILE A 286 24.26 -2.57 8.12
CA ILE A 286 23.46 -2.26 9.28
C ILE A 286 24.38 -2.15 10.50
N THR A 287 24.31 -1.01 11.19
CA THR A 287 25.11 -0.75 12.40
C THR A 287 24.21 -0.41 13.58
N ALA A 288 24.73 -0.58 14.80
CA ALA A 288 24.03 -0.14 16.00
C ALA A 288 23.71 1.37 15.95
N GLU A 289 24.64 2.20 15.46
CA GLU A 289 24.42 3.65 15.29
C GLU A 289 23.26 3.96 14.34
N LEU A 290 23.15 3.23 13.22
CA LEU A 290 22.03 3.38 12.30
C LEU A 290 20.71 2.98 12.98
N CYS A 291 20.69 1.84 13.68
CA CYS A 291 19.53 1.36 14.42
C CYS A 291 19.05 2.38 15.46
N GLU A 292 19.97 2.92 16.27
CA GLU A 292 19.71 3.99 17.24
C GLU A 292 19.09 5.22 16.57
N LYS A 293 19.70 5.69 15.47
CA LYS A 293 19.20 6.85 14.72
C LYS A 293 17.77 6.65 14.22
N LEU A 294 17.44 5.44 13.74
CA LEU A 294 16.12 5.10 13.23
C LEU A 294 15.06 5.09 14.33
N VAL A 295 15.32 4.40 15.45
CA VAL A 295 14.37 4.35 16.57
C VAL A 295 14.19 5.72 17.22
N ILE A 296 15.26 6.53 17.29
CA ILE A 296 15.17 7.91 17.79
C ILE A 296 14.21 8.73 16.93
N LYS A 297 14.28 8.57 15.59
CA LYS A 297 13.40 9.28 14.64
C LYS A 297 11.95 8.79 14.73
N ASN A 298 11.72 7.49 14.88
CA ASN A 298 10.40 6.89 15.01
C ASN A 298 10.48 5.57 15.77
N GLY A 299 9.86 5.47 16.96
CA GLY A 299 9.95 4.27 17.80
C GLY A 299 9.43 3.00 17.13
N PHE A 300 8.50 3.11 16.16
CA PHE A 300 8.00 1.98 15.36
C PHE A 300 9.07 1.33 14.46
N ALA A 301 10.18 2.03 14.18
CA ALA A 301 11.29 1.49 13.39
C ALA A 301 11.94 0.26 14.03
N ILE A 302 11.71 0.01 15.33
CA ILE A 302 12.17 -1.20 16.01
C ILE A 302 11.69 -2.48 15.32
N SER A 303 10.50 -2.47 14.73
CA SER A 303 9.94 -3.60 13.98
C SER A 303 10.74 -3.98 12.73
N GLN A 304 11.61 -3.09 12.26
CA GLN A 304 12.40 -3.28 11.04
C GLN A 304 13.86 -3.63 11.35
N ILE A 305 14.29 -3.51 12.62
CA ILE A 305 15.69 -3.72 13.00
C ILE A 305 15.93 -5.23 13.14
N PRO A 306 17.02 -5.77 12.55
CA PRO A 306 17.36 -7.18 12.71
C PRO A 306 17.60 -7.54 14.19
N ASP A 307 17.14 -8.72 14.61
CA ASP A 307 17.18 -9.19 16.01
C ASP A 307 18.53 -9.03 16.69
N GLN A 308 19.63 -9.28 15.97
CA GLN A 308 21.00 -9.14 16.51
C GLN A 308 21.37 -7.72 16.96
N PHE A 309 20.63 -6.70 16.52
CA PHE A 309 20.79 -5.30 16.92
C PHE A 309 19.72 -4.84 17.92
N ILE A 310 18.70 -5.66 18.21
CA ILE A 310 17.71 -5.35 19.23
C ILE A 310 18.36 -5.60 20.60
N THR A 311 18.76 -4.52 21.26
CA THR A 311 19.25 -4.55 22.63
C THR A 311 18.27 -3.88 23.59
N LYS A 312 18.51 -4.03 24.90
CA LYS A 312 17.77 -3.31 25.92
C LYS A 312 17.79 -1.80 25.67
N GLU A 313 18.96 -1.24 25.31
CA GLU A 313 19.11 0.19 25.02
C GLU A 313 18.25 0.62 23.83
N ILE A 314 18.23 -0.15 22.74
CA ILE A 314 17.36 0.10 21.57
C ILE A 314 15.88 0.04 21.97
N CYS A 315 15.47 -0.93 22.79
CA CYS A 315 14.09 -1.03 23.26
C CYS A 315 13.67 0.21 24.07
N PHE A 316 14.53 0.71 24.95
CA PHE A 316 14.27 1.93 25.72
C PHE A 316 14.26 3.20 24.85
N LEU A 317 15.13 3.28 23.84
CA LEU A 317 15.11 4.37 22.87
C LEU A 317 13.81 4.36 22.05
N ALA A 318 13.38 3.20 21.55
CA ALA A 318 12.13 3.04 20.83
C ALA A 318 10.92 3.41 21.70
N ALA A 319 10.90 2.95 22.96
CA ALA A 319 9.87 3.31 23.93
C ALA A 319 9.80 4.83 24.14
N LYS A 320 10.95 5.51 24.31
CA LYS A 320 11.01 6.96 24.47
C LYS A 320 10.55 7.73 23.22
N SER A 321 10.82 7.19 22.03
CA SER A 321 10.43 7.78 20.75
C SER A 321 9.02 7.42 20.28
N GLY A 322 8.24 6.71 21.12
CA GLY A 322 6.86 6.33 20.85
C GLY A 322 6.77 5.08 19.97
N THR A 323 6.50 3.96 20.62
CA THR A 323 6.24 2.64 20.00
C THR A 323 5.09 1.96 20.75
N VAL A 324 4.81 0.69 20.44
CA VAL A 324 3.89 -0.17 21.19
C VAL A 324 4.63 -1.38 21.75
N ILE A 325 4.10 -1.94 22.84
CA ILE A 325 4.80 -2.99 23.59
C ILE A 325 4.95 -4.26 22.75
N THR A 326 3.97 -4.56 21.89
CA THR A 326 3.97 -5.71 20.97
C THR A 326 5.10 -5.72 19.93
N LEU A 327 5.78 -4.59 19.71
CA LEU A 327 6.94 -4.50 18.82
C LEU A 327 8.27 -4.67 19.56
N ILE A 328 8.25 -4.84 20.87
CA ILE A 328 9.43 -5.07 21.70
C ILE A 328 9.47 -6.56 22.06
N PRO A 329 10.62 -7.26 21.94
CA PRO A 329 10.72 -8.64 22.39
C PRO A 329 10.46 -8.79 23.90
N GLU A 330 9.68 -9.80 24.28
CA GLU A 330 9.26 -9.99 25.68
C GLU A 330 10.43 -10.16 26.67
N GLU A 331 11.58 -10.67 26.21
CA GLU A 331 12.80 -10.81 27.00
C GLU A 331 13.36 -9.48 27.54
N TYR A 332 13.00 -8.35 26.92
CA TYR A 332 13.38 -7.01 27.39
C TYR A 332 12.31 -6.35 28.25
N TYR A 333 11.16 -6.99 28.44
CA TYR A 333 10.08 -6.41 29.23
C TYR A 333 10.52 -6.18 30.68
N SER A 334 10.13 -5.02 31.17
CA SER A 334 10.23 -4.63 32.56
C SER A 334 9.12 -3.63 32.84
N GLU A 335 8.69 -3.52 34.09
CA GLU A 335 7.67 -2.54 34.47
C GLU A 335 8.08 -1.12 34.04
N GLU A 336 9.36 -0.76 34.19
CA GLU A 336 9.91 0.52 33.72
C GLU A 336 9.73 0.73 32.22
N LEU A 337 10.07 -0.27 31.41
CA LEU A 337 9.95 -0.18 29.94
C LEU A 337 8.50 -0.10 29.50
N ILE A 338 7.61 -0.91 30.07
CA ILE A 338 6.17 -0.90 29.76
C ILE A 338 5.58 0.48 30.07
N LEU A 339 5.91 1.04 31.23
CA LEU A 339 5.49 2.40 31.59
C LEU A 339 6.04 3.45 30.65
N MET A 340 7.29 3.29 30.19
CA MET A 340 7.89 4.18 29.19
C MET A 340 7.11 4.17 27.88
N VAL A 341 6.75 2.97 27.40
CA VAL A 341 5.92 2.78 26.19
C VAL A 341 4.56 3.45 26.39
N PHE A 342 3.89 3.21 27.52
CA PHE A 342 2.57 3.77 27.79
C PHE A 342 2.58 5.31 27.84
N LYS A 343 3.64 5.91 28.40
CA LYS A 343 3.76 7.37 28.54
C LYS A 343 4.07 8.08 27.22
N ASN A 344 4.78 7.43 26.30
CA ASN A 344 5.24 8.05 25.05
C ASN A 344 4.50 7.53 23.81
N GLY A 345 3.61 6.55 23.96
CA GLY A 345 2.79 6.02 22.89
C GLY A 345 1.86 7.07 22.27
N ARG A 346 1.59 6.94 20.97
CA ARG A 346 0.66 7.84 20.26
C ARG A 346 -0.81 7.51 20.54
N ASN A 347 -1.08 6.27 20.94
CA ASN A 347 -2.41 5.74 21.20
C ASN A 347 -2.59 5.48 22.70
N GLU A 348 -3.86 5.35 23.11
CA GLU A 348 -4.18 4.95 24.48
C GLU A 348 -3.56 3.57 24.78
N PRO A 349 -2.90 3.37 25.94
CA PRO A 349 -2.26 2.10 26.23
C PRO A 349 -3.26 0.94 26.28
N ASP A 350 -2.91 -0.20 25.67
CA ASP A 350 -3.66 -1.44 25.84
C ASP A 350 -2.93 -2.37 26.82
N ILE A 351 -3.53 -2.55 28.00
CA ILE A 351 -2.98 -3.44 29.04
C ILE A 351 -3.09 -4.92 28.65
N ASN A 352 -3.91 -5.28 27.65
CA ASN A 352 -4.03 -6.67 27.20
C ASN A 352 -2.76 -7.16 26.49
N ASP A 353 -1.95 -6.24 25.96
CA ASP A 353 -0.68 -6.55 25.30
C ASP A 353 0.45 -6.85 26.31
N VAL A 354 0.17 -6.70 27.60
CA VAL A 354 1.15 -6.92 28.67
C VAL A 354 0.93 -8.30 29.31
N PRO A 355 1.96 -9.18 29.32
CA PRO A 355 1.88 -10.48 29.97
C PRO A 355 1.56 -10.37 31.46
N SER A 356 0.74 -11.30 31.97
CA SER A 356 0.29 -11.34 33.37
C SER A 356 1.40 -11.20 34.42
N VAL A 357 2.61 -11.71 34.13
CA VAL A 357 3.76 -11.62 35.04
C VAL A 357 4.20 -10.18 35.34
N PHE A 358 3.90 -9.24 34.43
CA PHE A 358 4.21 -7.82 34.60
C PHE A 358 3.01 -7.01 35.11
N ILE A 359 1.82 -7.60 35.24
CA ILE A 359 0.63 -6.91 35.74
C ILE A 359 0.70 -6.79 37.26
N THR A 360 1.24 -5.65 37.73
CA THR A 360 1.31 -5.30 39.14
C THR A 360 0.30 -4.21 39.49
N GLU A 361 0.01 -4.04 40.79
CA GLU A 361 -0.80 -2.90 41.24
C GLU A 361 -0.18 -1.55 40.85
N ASN A 362 1.16 -1.46 40.83
CA ASN A 362 1.87 -0.24 40.46
C ASN A 362 1.74 0.07 38.97
N LEU A 363 1.89 -0.96 38.11
CA LEU A 363 1.65 -0.81 36.68
C LEU A 363 0.22 -0.37 36.39
N LEU A 364 -0.77 -1.00 37.05
CA LEU A 364 -2.18 -0.65 36.86
C LEU A 364 -2.52 0.75 37.40
N GLU A 365 -1.90 1.18 38.50
CA GLU A 365 -2.01 2.54 39.00
C GLU A 365 -1.53 3.55 37.95
N GLU A 366 -0.32 3.38 37.43
CA GLU A 366 0.24 4.26 36.41
C GLU A 366 -0.56 4.19 35.09
N TYR A 367 -1.04 3.02 34.68
CA TYR A 367 -1.91 2.83 33.52
C TYR A 367 -3.15 3.72 33.58
N VAL A 368 -3.82 3.78 34.75
CA VAL A 368 -5.00 4.63 34.97
C VAL A 368 -4.62 6.11 35.09
N LYS A 369 -3.41 6.42 35.55
CA LYS A 369 -2.91 7.82 35.57
C LYS A 369 -2.63 8.34 34.15
N ILE A 370 -2.16 7.47 33.25
CA ILE A 370 -1.80 7.81 31.86
C ILE A 370 -3.04 7.90 30.96
N GLY A 371 -3.98 6.96 31.08
CA GLY A 371 -5.14 6.83 30.17
C GLY A 371 -6.48 6.65 30.88
N LYS A 372 -7.51 6.21 30.14
CA LYS A 372 -8.86 5.99 30.72
C LYS A 372 -8.97 4.68 31.49
N GLY A 373 -7.98 3.78 31.35
CA GLY A 373 -8.01 2.48 32.01
C GLY A 373 -9.09 1.54 31.46
N LEU A 374 -9.41 1.60 30.17
CA LEU A 374 -10.55 0.90 29.55
C LEU A 374 -10.65 -0.59 29.93
N TRP A 375 -9.49 -1.25 30.05
CA TRP A 375 -9.40 -2.68 30.32
C TRP A 375 -9.05 -3.03 31.78
N LEU A 376 -9.06 -2.05 32.70
CA LEU A 376 -8.69 -2.25 34.10
C LEU A 376 -9.49 -3.35 34.78
N ASP A 377 -10.81 -3.43 34.54
CA ASP A 377 -11.67 -4.47 35.12
C ASP A 377 -11.22 -5.87 34.74
N LYS A 378 -10.92 -6.08 33.46
CA LYS A 378 -10.47 -7.36 32.92
C LYS A 378 -9.09 -7.72 33.47
N ALA A 379 -8.14 -6.77 33.44
CA ALA A 379 -6.78 -6.96 33.92
C ALA A 379 -6.75 -7.32 35.42
N CYS A 380 -7.49 -6.59 36.26
CA CYS A 380 -7.62 -6.87 37.69
C CYS A 380 -8.17 -8.28 37.94
N LYS A 381 -9.27 -8.65 37.26
CA LYS A 381 -9.92 -9.96 37.43
C LYS A 381 -9.02 -11.12 37.03
N GLN A 382 -8.30 -11.00 35.91
CA GLN A 382 -7.42 -12.07 35.41
C GLN A 382 -6.19 -12.28 36.28
N ASN A 383 -5.70 -11.23 36.95
CA ASN A 383 -4.48 -11.27 37.75
C ASN A 383 -4.75 -11.31 39.27
N GLY A 384 -6.00 -11.44 39.70
CA GLY A 384 -6.36 -11.52 41.13
C GLY A 384 -6.11 -10.24 41.92
N ILE A 385 -6.09 -9.08 41.25
CA ILE A 385 -5.85 -7.76 41.86
C ILE A 385 -7.19 -7.09 42.17
N GLU A 386 -7.32 -6.51 43.36
CA GLU A 386 -8.53 -5.78 43.74
C GLU A 386 -8.55 -4.39 43.10
N LYS A 387 -9.43 -4.18 42.12
CA LYS A 387 -9.58 -2.90 41.38
C LYS A 387 -9.69 -1.69 42.31
N LEU A 388 -10.44 -1.81 43.41
CA LEU A 388 -10.64 -0.69 44.32
C LEU A 388 -9.34 -0.22 44.97
N ASN A 389 -8.40 -1.13 45.25
CA ASN A 389 -7.10 -0.77 45.83
C ASN A 389 -6.26 0.01 44.81
N VAL A 390 -6.25 -0.41 43.53
CA VAL A 390 -5.59 0.34 42.45
C VAL A 390 -6.19 1.75 42.33
N LEU A 391 -7.51 1.87 42.29
CA LEU A 391 -8.17 3.18 42.15
C LEU A 391 -7.90 4.10 43.35
N LYS A 392 -7.85 3.56 44.57
CA LYS A 392 -7.46 4.32 45.76
C LYS A 392 -6.04 4.85 45.65
N ARG A 393 -5.08 4.03 45.19
CA ARG A 393 -3.70 4.46 44.96
C ARG A 393 -3.60 5.59 43.92
N VAL A 394 -4.38 5.50 42.84
CA VAL A 394 -4.48 6.59 41.84
C VAL A 394 -5.04 7.87 42.47
N ILE A 395 -6.05 7.75 43.32
CA ILE A 395 -6.58 8.90 44.07
C ILE A 395 -5.50 9.45 45.00
N ASP A 396 -4.79 8.62 45.76
CA ASP A 396 -3.70 9.04 46.66
C ASP A 396 -2.57 9.78 45.91
N SER A 397 -2.34 9.40 44.65
CA SER A 397 -1.34 9.99 43.75
C SER A 397 -1.60 11.47 43.41
N GLY A 398 -2.83 11.98 43.50
CA GLY A 398 -3.12 13.39 43.24
C GLY A 398 -4.55 13.69 42.79
N ILE A 399 -5.04 14.89 43.11
CA ILE A 399 -6.40 15.33 42.77
C ILE A 399 -6.62 15.48 41.26
N GLU A 400 -5.55 15.71 40.49
CA GLU A 400 -5.59 15.77 39.04
C GLU A 400 -6.08 14.46 38.39
N TYR A 401 -5.84 13.31 39.01
CA TYR A 401 -6.24 12.02 38.47
C TYR A 401 -7.72 11.70 38.69
N LEU A 402 -8.45 12.53 39.46
CA LEU A 402 -9.91 12.40 39.57
C LEU A 402 -10.61 12.55 38.23
N GLU A 403 -10.00 13.24 37.26
CA GLU A 403 -10.50 13.27 35.89
C GLU A 403 -10.65 11.86 35.30
N ASN A 404 -9.61 11.03 35.40
CA ASN A 404 -9.60 9.67 34.86
C ASN A 404 -10.53 8.76 35.67
N ILE A 405 -10.48 8.86 37.01
CA ILE A 405 -11.32 8.06 37.91
C ILE A 405 -12.80 8.38 37.71
N PHE A 406 -13.19 9.64 37.80
CA PHE A 406 -14.60 10.01 37.65
C PHE A 406 -15.07 9.92 36.20
N GLY A 407 -14.15 10.02 35.22
CA GLY A 407 -14.40 9.77 33.81
C GLY A 407 -14.81 8.33 33.52
N ASN A 408 -14.08 7.34 34.05
CA ASN A 408 -14.16 5.97 33.55
C ASN A 408 -14.38 4.91 34.64
N HIS A 409 -14.11 5.24 35.90
CA HIS A 409 -14.17 4.31 37.03
C HIS A 409 -14.99 4.87 38.20
N PHE A 410 -15.97 5.72 37.91
CA PHE A 410 -16.81 6.37 38.92
C PHE A 410 -17.69 5.36 39.67
N SER A 411 -17.53 5.33 40.99
CA SER A 411 -18.29 4.53 41.94
C SER A 411 -18.48 5.29 43.25
N LYS A 412 -19.39 4.82 44.11
CA LYS A 412 -19.56 5.40 45.44
C LYS A 412 -18.27 5.32 46.26
N GLU A 413 -17.62 4.18 46.21
CA GLU A 413 -16.39 3.90 46.94
C GLU A 413 -15.26 4.85 46.54
N THR A 414 -15.10 5.12 45.24
CA THR A 414 -14.10 6.10 44.76
C THR A 414 -14.44 7.53 45.12
N ALA A 415 -15.72 7.91 45.13
CA ALA A 415 -16.15 9.26 45.47
C ALA A 415 -16.00 9.53 46.98
N ASP A 416 -16.44 8.59 47.82
CA ASP A 416 -16.30 8.64 49.27
C ASP A 416 -14.81 8.75 49.64
N TYR A 417 -13.95 7.91 49.05
CA TYR A 417 -12.51 7.95 49.32
C TYR A 417 -11.87 9.27 48.90
N ALA A 418 -12.13 9.75 47.67
CA ALA A 418 -11.60 11.02 47.20
C ALA A 418 -12.06 12.20 48.05
N PHE A 419 -13.31 12.19 48.55
CA PHE A 419 -13.82 13.23 49.44
C PHE A 419 -13.03 13.28 50.76
N THR A 420 -12.66 12.13 51.34
CA THR A 420 -11.88 12.12 52.59
C THR A 420 -10.54 12.84 52.46
N LEU A 421 -9.94 12.81 51.27
CA LEU A 421 -8.64 13.42 50.98
C LEU A 421 -8.75 14.86 50.49
N TYR A 422 -9.75 15.16 49.67
CA TYR A 422 -9.75 16.37 48.84
C TYR A 422 -10.84 17.39 49.13
N LYS A 423 -11.81 17.10 50.02
CA LYS A 423 -12.95 18.00 50.31
C LYS A 423 -12.60 19.46 50.65
N ASN A 424 -11.41 19.70 51.21
CA ASN A 424 -10.95 21.03 51.60
C ASN A 424 -10.16 21.75 50.50
N GLN A 425 -9.92 21.11 49.35
CA GLN A 425 -9.22 21.70 48.22
C GLN A 425 -10.21 22.37 47.27
N GLU A 426 -9.89 23.56 46.80
CA GLU A 426 -10.76 24.30 45.86
C GLU A 426 -11.06 23.51 44.57
N LYS A 427 -10.06 22.78 44.06
CA LYS A 427 -10.18 21.91 42.88
C LYS A 427 -11.22 20.79 43.05
N TRP A 428 -11.51 20.35 44.27
CA TRP A 428 -12.53 19.31 44.51
C TRP A 428 -13.91 19.76 44.00
N ASN A 429 -14.32 20.98 44.36
CA ASN A 429 -15.61 21.54 43.95
C ASN A 429 -15.72 21.62 42.42
N GLN A 430 -14.62 21.88 41.72
CA GLN A 430 -14.60 21.91 40.24
C GLN A 430 -14.89 20.51 39.66
N TYR A 431 -14.29 19.45 40.21
CA TYR A 431 -14.56 18.08 39.78
C TYR A 431 -15.99 17.63 40.08
N VAL A 432 -16.50 17.93 41.27
CA VAL A 432 -17.89 17.65 41.64
C VAL A 432 -18.85 18.30 40.66
N GLN A 433 -18.66 19.59 40.33
CA GLN A 433 -19.52 20.27 39.37
C GLN A 433 -19.38 19.71 37.95
N LYS A 434 -18.15 19.40 37.51
CA LYS A 434 -17.90 18.79 36.19
C LYS A 434 -18.58 17.42 36.03
N PHE A 435 -18.53 16.59 37.07
CA PHE A 435 -19.11 15.24 37.07
C PHE A 435 -20.47 15.16 37.77
N LYS A 436 -21.15 16.29 38.01
CA LYS A 436 -22.41 16.40 38.76
C LYS A 436 -23.45 15.35 38.38
N LYS A 437 -23.68 15.16 37.08
CA LYS A 437 -24.65 14.16 36.57
C LYS A 437 -24.35 12.75 37.05
N LYS A 438 -23.07 12.39 37.24
CA LYS A 438 -22.68 11.06 37.74
C LYS A 438 -22.96 10.93 39.23
N PHE A 439 -22.69 11.97 40.03
CA PHE A 439 -23.03 12.02 41.45
C PHE A 439 -24.55 11.89 41.67
N GLU A 440 -25.35 12.67 40.94
CA GLU A 440 -26.81 12.61 40.99
C GLU A 440 -27.34 11.22 40.61
N ARG A 441 -26.79 10.61 39.55
CA ARG A 441 -27.24 9.30 39.04
C ARG A 441 -27.13 8.17 40.07
N ILE A 442 -26.14 8.21 40.96
CA ILE A 442 -25.95 7.19 42.01
C ILE A 442 -26.33 7.67 43.42
N GLY A 443 -27.01 8.82 43.52
CA GLY A 443 -27.60 9.32 44.76
C GLY A 443 -26.63 9.95 45.76
N LEU A 444 -25.49 10.46 45.29
CA LEU A 444 -24.43 11.08 46.09
C LEU A 444 -24.56 12.61 46.12
N ASN A 445 -25.76 13.10 46.44
CA ASN A 445 -26.08 14.53 46.40
C ASN A 445 -25.46 15.31 47.57
N GLU A 446 -25.06 14.61 48.63
CA GLU A 446 -24.39 15.17 49.80
C GLU A 446 -23.00 15.76 49.52
N TYR A 447 -22.45 15.49 48.33
CA TYR A 447 -21.17 16.00 47.87
C TYR A 447 -21.25 17.22 46.94
N LEU A 448 -22.46 17.54 46.44
CA LEU A 448 -22.75 18.69 45.55
C LEU A 448 -22.85 20.00 46.33
#